data_AF-A0A1Z1SR09-F1
#
_entry.id   AF-A0A1Z1SR09-F1
#
_cell.length_a   1.000
_cell.length_b   1.000
_cell.length_c   1.000
_cell.angle_alpha   90.00
_cell.angle_beta   90.00
_cell.angle_gamma   90.00
#
_symmetry.space_group_name_H-M   'P 1'
#
loop_
_entity.id
_entity.type
_entity.pdbx_description
1 polymer ?
#
loop_
_entity_poly.entity_id
_entity_poly.type
_entity_poly.pdbx_seq_one_letter_code
_entity_poly.pdbx_strand_id
1 'polypeptide(L)'
;MCEEDINKPLYLLIADWVQEQQRWVSAKEIAKNFDIPQCNAINIVSYILSDVKEIECETKSVPNQLEGRGCQCQRMIKVSHIDPALYARLKGHTQSKSRLSAPEKLAAMIPHGLNHQQKWQWMLSKSQRR
;
A
#
# COMPACT_ATOMS: atom_id res chain seq x y z
N MET A 1 12.51 9.95 -18.86
CA MET A 1 11.85 8.89 -18.08
C MET A 1 12.23 7.58 -18.73
N CYS A 2 13.01 6.75 -18.04
CA CYS A 2 13.57 5.51 -18.61
C CYS A 2 12.52 4.39 -18.56
N GLU A 3 12.47 3.55 -19.59
CA GLU A 3 11.47 2.49 -19.79
C GLU A 3 11.42 1.44 -18.66
N GLU A 4 12.40 1.43 -17.75
CA GLU A 4 12.45 0.54 -16.58
C GLU A 4 11.44 0.89 -15.47
N ASP A 5 10.95 2.14 -15.41
CA ASP A 5 10.01 2.56 -14.36
C ASP A 5 8.54 2.17 -14.65
N ILE A 6 8.21 1.78 -15.88
CA ILE A 6 6.83 1.47 -16.31
C ILE A 6 6.28 0.21 -15.62
N ASN A 7 7.15 -0.67 -15.12
CA ASN A 7 6.76 -1.96 -14.54
C ASN A 7 6.85 -2.02 -13.00
N LYS A 8 7.24 -0.92 -12.33
CA LYS A 8 7.34 -0.92 -10.85
C LYS A 8 5.97 -0.68 -10.21
N PRO A 9 5.59 -1.43 -9.16
CA PRO A 9 4.39 -1.14 -8.41
C PRO A 9 4.54 0.20 -7.68
N LEU A 10 3.43 0.92 -7.51
CA LEU A 10 3.42 2.28 -6.96
C LEU A 10 4.10 2.39 -5.58
N TYR A 11 3.97 1.37 -4.71
CA TYR A 11 4.62 1.39 -3.41
C TYR A 11 6.16 1.41 -3.51
N LEU A 12 6.72 0.77 -4.54
CA LEU A 12 8.15 0.72 -4.76
C LEU A 12 8.64 2.06 -5.33
N LEU A 13 7.91 2.64 -6.28
CA LEU A 13 8.19 3.99 -6.77
C LEU A 13 8.17 5.03 -5.64
N ILE A 14 7.22 4.91 -4.71
CA ILE A 14 7.16 5.76 -3.52
C ILE A 14 8.35 5.50 -2.60
N ALA A 15 8.73 4.24 -2.38
CA ALA A 15 9.88 3.91 -1.54
C ALA A 15 11.20 4.44 -2.11
N ASP A 16 11.44 4.25 -3.41
CA ASP A 16 12.59 4.77 -4.16
C ASP A 16 12.67 6.30 -3.95
N TRP A 17 11.57 6.99 -4.24
CA TRP A 17 11.52 8.45 -4.10
C TRP A 17 11.74 8.92 -2.66
N VAL A 18 11.14 8.26 -1.66
CA VAL A 18 11.36 8.60 -0.24
C VAL A 18 12.81 8.38 0.17
N GLN A 19 13.46 7.33 -0.33
CA GLN A 19 14.88 7.06 -0.09
C GLN A 19 15.76 8.17 -0.69
N GLU A 20 15.45 8.62 -1.91
CA GLU A 20 16.15 9.74 -2.55
C GLU A 20 16.04 11.06 -1.78
N GLN A 21 14.94 11.28 -1.03
CA GLN A 21 14.77 12.51 -0.25
C GLN A 21 15.80 12.66 0.90
N GLN A 22 16.38 11.55 1.39
CA GLN A 22 17.33 11.52 2.52
C GLN A 22 16.86 12.26 3.79
N ARG A 23 15.55 12.46 3.94
CA ARG A 23 14.92 13.19 5.05
C ARG A 23 13.59 12.55 5.44
N TRP A 24 13.01 13.06 6.50
CA TRP A 24 11.65 12.70 6.92
C TRP A 24 10.62 13.28 5.93
N VAL A 25 9.72 12.42 5.46
CA VAL A 25 8.67 12.75 4.50
C VAL A 25 7.30 12.36 5.05
N SER A 26 6.30 13.22 4.84
CA SER A 26 4.92 12.96 5.23
C SER A 26 4.10 12.31 4.11
N ALA A 27 3.02 11.62 4.50
CA ALA A 27 2.02 11.13 3.53
C ALA A 27 1.40 12.24 2.67
N LYS A 28 1.37 13.48 3.17
CA LYS A 28 0.89 14.66 2.41
C LYS A 28 1.85 15.02 1.27
N GLU A 29 3.15 14.96 1.51
CA GLU A 29 4.16 15.21 0.47
C GLU A 29 4.15 14.10 -0.59
N ILE A 30 4.02 12.84 -0.16
CA ILE A 30 3.87 11.69 -1.07
C ILE A 30 2.63 11.88 -1.95
N ALA A 31 1.49 12.21 -1.34
CA ALA A 31 0.25 12.48 -2.05
C ALA A 31 0.41 13.56 -3.13
N LYS A 32 1.10 14.65 -2.80
CA LYS A 32 1.39 15.74 -3.75
C LYS A 32 2.33 15.31 -4.87
N ASN A 33 3.41 14.58 -4.55
CA ASN A 33 4.42 14.19 -5.54
C ASN A 33 3.88 13.18 -6.57
N PHE A 34 3.05 12.25 -6.11
CA PHE A 34 2.51 11.17 -6.94
C PHE A 34 1.10 11.44 -7.48
N ASP A 35 0.54 12.63 -7.21
CA ASP A 35 -0.82 13.02 -7.57
C ASP A 35 -1.87 11.97 -7.15
N ILE A 36 -1.80 11.52 -5.89
CA ILE A 36 -2.72 10.56 -5.30
C ILE A 36 -3.44 11.16 -4.08
N PRO A 37 -4.67 10.70 -3.76
CA PRO A 37 -5.35 11.09 -2.54
C PRO A 37 -4.50 10.83 -1.29
N GLN A 38 -4.54 11.72 -0.30
CA GLN A 38 -3.76 11.58 0.93
C GLN A 38 -4.07 10.27 1.68
N CYS A 39 -5.33 9.82 1.66
CA CYS A 39 -5.71 8.52 2.25
C CYS A 39 -5.01 7.34 1.55
N ASN A 40 -4.85 7.39 0.22
CA ASN A 40 -4.13 6.36 -0.53
C ASN A 40 -2.65 6.36 -0.17
N ALA A 41 -2.03 7.54 -0.06
CA ALA A 41 -0.64 7.66 0.39
C ALA A 41 -0.44 7.06 1.79
N ILE A 42 -1.36 7.31 2.74
CA ILE A 42 -1.34 6.72 4.09
C ILE A 42 -1.41 5.19 4.03
N ASN A 43 -2.29 4.63 3.19
CA ASN A 43 -2.46 3.19 3.04
C ASN A 43 -1.20 2.53 2.45
N ILE A 44 -0.61 3.15 1.42
CA ILE A 44 0.63 2.65 0.82
C ILE A 44 1.78 2.70 1.82
N VAL A 45 1.92 3.79 2.56
CA VAL A 45 2.92 3.89 3.63
C VAL A 45 2.71 2.79 4.67
N SER A 46 1.46 2.54 5.08
CA SER A 46 1.15 1.47 6.04
C SER A 46 1.49 0.08 5.51
N TYR A 47 1.25 -0.16 4.22
CA TYR A 47 1.64 -1.39 3.53
C TYR A 47 3.17 -1.56 3.50
N ILE A 48 3.93 -0.53 3.10
CA ILE A 48 5.40 -0.56 3.10
C ILE A 48 5.93 -0.93 4.49
N LEU A 49 5.42 -0.27 5.53
CA LEU A 49 5.87 -0.47 6.91
C LEU A 49 5.52 -1.85 7.49
N SER A 50 4.45 -2.49 7.02
CA SER A 50 3.91 -3.71 7.64
C SER A 50 4.24 -4.97 6.86
N ASP A 51 4.18 -4.91 5.53
CA ASP A 51 4.16 -6.08 4.66
C ASP A 51 5.40 -6.22 3.76
N VAL A 52 6.24 -5.18 3.65
CA VAL A 52 7.43 -5.19 2.76
C VAL A 52 8.71 -5.18 3.59
N LYS A 53 9.16 -6.38 3.97
CA LYS A 53 10.35 -6.57 4.85
C LYS A 53 11.66 -6.14 4.21
N GLU A 54 11.72 -6.13 2.89
CA GLU A 54 12.89 -5.74 2.11
C GLU A 54 13.13 -4.22 2.09
N ILE A 55 12.19 -3.42 2.60
CA ILE A 55 12.31 -1.96 2.71
C ILE A 55 12.52 -1.61 4.18
N GLU A 56 13.73 -1.17 4.50
CA GLU A 56 14.07 -0.68 5.84
C GLU A 56 13.60 0.76 6.00
N CYS A 57 12.60 0.95 6.88
CA CYS A 57 11.99 2.24 7.15
C CYS A 57 12.13 2.64 8.61
N GLU A 58 12.41 3.92 8.82
CA GLU A 58 12.26 4.58 10.11
C GLU A 58 10.96 5.39 10.13
N THR A 59 10.33 5.48 11.30
CA THR A 59 9.11 6.29 11.49
C THR A 59 9.25 7.19 12.70
N LYS A 60 8.65 8.38 12.60
CA LYS A 60 8.45 9.27 13.75
C LYS A 60 7.08 9.92 13.70
N SER A 61 6.57 10.25 14.86
CA SER A 61 5.31 11.00 15.00
C SER A 61 5.63 12.43 15.38
N VAL A 62 5.13 13.38 14.60
CA VAL A 62 5.28 14.83 14.85
C VAL A 62 3.91 15.40 15.18
N PRO A 63 3.75 16.26 16.20
CA PRO A 63 2.49 16.92 16.47
C PRO A 63 2.01 17.69 15.24
N ASN A 64 0.74 17.52 14.88
CA ASN A 64 0.12 18.27 13.82
C ASN A 64 -0.49 19.54 14.43
N GLN A 65 -0.21 20.72 13.88
CA GLN A 65 -0.86 21.96 14.31
C GLN A 65 -2.25 22.03 13.67
N LEU A 66 -3.19 21.22 14.16
CA LEU A 66 -4.59 21.25 13.72
C LEU A 66 -5.46 21.88 14.79
N GLU A 67 -6.22 22.91 14.42
CA GLU A 67 -7.32 23.40 15.23
C GLU A 67 -8.52 22.44 15.10
N GLY A 68 -9.01 21.87 16.20
CA GLY A 68 -10.24 21.05 16.24
C GLY A 68 -10.05 19.53 16.42
N ARG A 69 -11.07 18.73 16.03
CA ARG A 69 -11.05 17.26 16.15
C ARG A 69 -10.41 16.63 14.91
N GLY A 70 -9.28 15.97 15.09
CA GLY A 70 -8.55 15.24 14.06
C GLY A 70 -7.35 14.51 14.66
N CYS A 71 -6.65 13.70 13.86
CA CYS A 71 -5.38 13.11 14.29
C CYS A 71 -4.36 14.22 14.58
N GLN A 72 -4.05 14.43 15.87
CA GLN A 72 -3.15 15.47 16.37
C GLN A 72 -1.66 15.15 16.11
N CYS A 73 -1.37 14.09 15.36
CA CYS A 73 -0.03 13.72 14.97
C CYS A 73 0.05 13.40 13.47
N GLN A 74 1.13 13.85 12.86
CA GLN A 74 1.55 13.49 11.52
C GLN A 74 2.64 12.42 11.63
N ARG A 75 2.41 11.25 11.03
CA ARG A 75 3.45 10.25 10.85
C ARG A 75 4.38 10.68 9.72
N MET A 76 5.67 10.69 10.01
CA MET A 76 6.72 10.89 9.04
C MET A 76 7.49 9.60 8.85
N ILE A 77 7.94 9.36 7.62
CA ILE A 77 8.71 8.20 7.23
C ILE A 77 10.05 8.61 6.62
N LYS A 78 11.05 7.76 6.79
CA LYS A 78 12.33 7.84 6.10
C LYS A 78 12.69 6.42 5.68
N VAL A 79 13.03 6.23 4.41
CA VAL A 79 13.53 4.95 3.91
C VAL A 79 15.06 5.00 4.00
N SER A 80 15.64 4.06 4.73
CA SER A 80 17.08 4.01 4.98
C SER A 80 17.76 3.11 3.96
N HIS A 81 17.14 1.97 3.64
CA HIS A 81 17.66 1.01 2.68
C HIS A 81 16.54 0.22 2.00
N ILE A 82 16.75 -0.17 0.73
CA ILE A 82 15.88 -1.06 -0.03
C ILE A 82 16.74 -2.20 -0.54
N ASP A 83 16.43 -3.44 -0.17
CA ASP A 83 17.19 -4.61 -0.60
C ASP A 83 17.08 -4.80 -2.13
N PRO A 84 18.22 -4.84 -2.86
CA PRO A 84 18.26 -5.11 -4.30
C PRO A 84 17.49 -6.38 -4.74
N ALA A 85 17.39 -7.38 -3.87
CA ALA A 85 16.65 -8.62 -4.13
C ALA A 85 15.15 -8.37 -4.41
N LEU A 86 14.57 -7.30 -3.86
CA LEU A 86 13.18 -6.90 -4.10
C LEU A 86 12.92 -6.63 -5.59
N TYR A 87 13.85 -5.91 -6.25
CA TYR A 87 13.75 -5.59 -7.67
C TYR A 87 13.95 -6.83 -8.55
N ALA A 88 14.85 -7.73 -8.16
CA ALA A 88 15.08 -8.99 -8.88
C ALA A 88 13.82 -9.89 -8.87
N ARG A 89 13.15 -10.00 -7.72
CA ARG A 89 11.88 -10.75 -7.60
C ARG A 89 10.78 -10.18 -8.50
N LEU A 90 10.69 -8.86 -8.60
CA LEU A 90 9.69 -8.20 -9.43
C LEU A 90 9.93 -8.45 -10.93
N LYS A 91 11.19 -8.44 -11.39
CA LYS A 91 11.57 -8.81 -12.76
C LYS A 91 11.20 -10.26 -13.08
N GLY A 92 11.35 -11.19 -12.13
CA GLY A 92 10.91 -12.59 -12.31
C GLY A 92 9.39 -12.76 -12.40
N HIS A 93 8.62 -11.98 -11.63
CA HIS A 93 7.15 -12.07 -11.62
C HIS A 93 6.51 -11.52 -12.91
N THR A 94 7.05 -10.45 -13.48
CA THR A 94 6.58 -9.88 -14.75
C THR A 94 6.82 -10.82 -15.93
N GLN A 95 7.94 -11.56 -15.94
CA GLN A 95 8.18 -12.63 -16.93
C GLN A 95 7.20 -13.80 -16.79
N SER A 96 6.82 -14.18 -15.57
CA SER A 96 5.86 -15.27 -15.31
C SER A 96 4.41 -14.95 -15.73
N LYS A 97 3.96 -13.70 -15.56
CA LYS A 97 2.61 -13.26 -15.97
C LYS A 97 2.37 -13.29 -17.48
N SER A 98 3.42 -13.26 -18.30
CA SER A 98 3.28 -13.49 -19.75
C SER A 98 2.87 -14.93 -20.11
N ARG A 99 2.91 -15.87 -19.15
CA ARG A 99 2.64 -17.30 -19.36
C ARG A 99 1.47 -17.88 -18.56
N LEU A 100 0.77 -17.09 -17.75
CA LEU A 100 -0.30 -17.61 -16.90
C LEU A 100 -1.60 -16.83 -17.08
N SER A 101 -2.57 -17.54 -17.68
CA SER A 101 -3.98 -17.21 -17.75
C SER A 101 -4.57 -16.87 -16.37
N ALA A 102 -5.61 -16.03 -16.40
CA ALA A 102 -6.32 -15.44 -15.27
C ALA A 102 -6.58 -16.39 -14.07
N PRO A 103 -6.53 -15.90 -12.81
CA PRO A 103 -6.88 -16.72 -11.66
C PRO A 103 -8.41 -16.85 -11.53
N GLU A 104 -8.95 -18.00 -11.94
CA GLU A 104 -10.36 -18.42 -11.76
C GLU A 104 -10.77 -18.68 -10.29
N LYS A 105 -9.88 -18.51 -9.30
CA LYS A 105 -10.09 -19.07 -7.95
C LYS A 105 -10.73 -18.17 -6.89
N LEU A 106 -11.16 -16.95 -7.21
CA LEU A 106 -11.85 -16.09 -6.22
C LEU A 106 -13.38 -16.09 -6.31
N ALA A 107 -13.98 -16.67 -7.36
CA ALA A 107 -15.43 -16.71 -7.52
C ALA A 107 -16.15 -17.76 -6.64
N ALA A 108 -15.41 -18.65 -5.96
CA ALA A 108 -15.99 -19.83 -5.30
C ALA A 108 -16.51 -19.61 -3.87
N MET A 109 -16.42 -18.41 -3.26
CA MET A 109 -16.79 -18.20 -1.85
C MET A 109 -17.89 -17.15 -1.59
N ILE A 110 -18.47 -16.54 -2.62
CA ILE A 110 -19.67 -15.71 -2.46
C ILE A 110 -20.83 -16.48 -3.09
N PRO A 111 -21.90 -16.83 -2.34
CA PRO A 111 -23.09 -17.39 -2.95
C PRO A 111 -23.68 -16.35 -3.92
N HIS A 112 -23.49 -16.58 -5.22
CA HIS A 112 -24.09 -15.74 -6.25
C HIS A 112 -25.61 -15.99 -6.24
N GLY A 113 -26.41 -14.93 -6.04
CA GLY A 113 -27.88 -15.00 -6.04
C GLY A 113 -28.60 -14.43 -4.81
N LEU A 114 -27.88 -14.00 -3.76
CA LEU A 114 -28.51 -13.40 -2.58
C LEU A 114 -28.94 -11.94 -2.84
N ASN A 115 -30.20 -11.61 -2.52
CA ASN A 115 -30.68 -10.22 -2.48
C ASN A 115 -29.95 -9.44 -1.34
N HIS A 116 -29.91 -8.12 -1.44
CA HIS A 116 -29.26 -7.21 -0.50
C HIS A 116 -29.53 -7.58 0.97
N GLN A 117 -30.79 -7.81 1.34
CA GLN A 117 -31.17 -8.18 2.71
C GLN A 117 -30.55 -9.50 3.19
N GLN A 118 -30.41 -10.48 2.31
CA GLN A 118 -29.83 -11.79 2.66
C GLN A 118 -28.30 -11.72 2.78
N LYS A 119 -27.65 -10.85 2.00
CA LYS A 119 -26.22 -10.56 2.16
C LYS A 119 -25.93 -9.93 3.54
N TRP A 120 -26.76 -8.98 3.97
CA TRP A 120 -26.65 -8.37 5.30
C TRP A 120 -26.82 -9.40 6.43
N GLN A 121 -27.84 -10.27 6.34
CA GLN A 121 -28.05 -11.36 7.31
C GLN A 121 -26.86 -12.32 7.37
N TRP A 122 -26.30 -12.67 6.21
CA TRP A 122 -25.13 -13.54 6.15
C TRP A 122 -23.89 -12.91 6.80
N MET A 123 -23.62 -11.63 6.57
CA MET A 123 -22.52 -10.92 7.23
C MET A 123 -22.69 -10.88 8.75
N LEU A 124 -23.90 -10.61 9.25
CA LEU A 124 -24.19 -10.60 10.67
C LEU A 124 -23.96 -11.98 11.31
N SER A 125 -24.36 -13.06 10.64
CA SER A 125 -24.14 -14.43 11.13
C SER A 125 -22.66 -14.81 11.32
N LYS A 126 -21.74 -14.16 10.59
CA LYS A 126 -20.30 -14.41 10.69
C LYS A 126 -19.62 -13.58 11.78
N SER A 127 -20.23 -12.47 12.18
CA SER A 127 -19.74 -11.60 13.26
C SER A 127 -19.96 -12.17 14.67
N GLN A 128 -20.90 -13.10 14.81
CA GLN A 128 -21.09 -13.93 16.01
C GLN A 128 -20.26 -15.20 15.94
N ARG A 129 -18.93 -15.07 15.93
CA ARG A 129 -18.06 -16.11 16.47
C ARG A 129 -17.43 -15.55 17.74
N ARG A 130 -17.73 -16.21 18.85
CA ARG A 130 -17.14 -15.95 20.17
C ARG A 130 -15.62 -16.12 20.12
#